data_AF-A0A1K1LJ61-F1
#
_entry.id   AF-A0A1K1LJ61-F1
#
_cell.length_a   1.000
_cell.length_b   1.000
_cell.length_c   1.000
_cell.angle_alpha   90.00
_cell.angle_beta   90.00
_cell.angle_gamma   90.00
#
_symmetry.space_group_name_H-M   'P 1'
#
loop_
_entity.id
_entity.type
_entity.pdbx_description
1 polymer ?
#
loop_
_entity_poly.entity_id
_entity_poly.type
_entity_poly.pdbx_seq_one_letter_code
_entity_poly.pdbx_strand_id
1 'polypeptide(L)'
;MVKITLFLIRSRPVSLAPGCGGGGAWRAPDAESALAMAGNCLTIYAPDLRDGMKREEVGKERGMEVLSRKAQHDANKLRKRMRRLVGAAIADFGMIGAGDRVMVCLSGGKDSYALLDILRSLQAHSPIAFELVAVNLDQKQPGFPEHVLPAYLGGIGVPYRIVEQDTYSVVRRVIPEGRTTCSLCSRLRRGVLYRVAGELGATRIALGHHRDDMLETLFLNLFYGGKIKAMPPKLVSDDGRHIVIRPLAYCKEKDLEAYARMEDFPIIPCNLCGSQPNLKRQEVKEMMRQWDRKFPGRLETMFTALQNVQPSHLADGRLYDFHGLSTGDGPVADGDRAFDPETFEPSMGELLHLDRD
;
A
#
# COMPACT_ATOMS: atom_id res chain seq x y z
N MET A 1 38.79 26.28 -9.80
CA MET A 1 37.98 27.44 -9.41
C MET A 1 36.94 27.67 -10.50
N VAL A 2 35.78 27.02 -10.42
CA VAL A 2 34.69 27.13 -11.40
C VAL A 2 33.40 27.29 -10.61
N LYS A 3 32.76 28.44 -10.78
CA LYS A 3 31.58 28.91 -10.04
C LYS A 3 30.35 28.08 -10.42
N ILE A 4 29.73 27.42 -9.46
CA ILE A 4 28.38 26.85 -9.58
C ILE A 4 27.40 27.94 -9.13
N THR A 5 26.68 28.50 -10.10
CA THR A 5 25.63 29.49 -9.86
C THR A 5 24.40 28.80 -9.28
N LEU A 6 24.10 29.09 -8.02
CA LEU A 6 22.91 28.64 -7.30
C LEU A 6 21.71 29.50 -7.69
N PHE A 7 20.73 28.95 -8.41
CA PHE A 7 19.48 29.66 -8.70
C PHE A 7 18.55 29.58 -7.48
N LEU A 8 18.54 30.64 -6.69
CA LEU A 8 17.59 30.89 -5.61
C LEU A 8 16.26 31.37 -6.21
N ILE A 9 15.24 30.50 -6.25
CA ILE A 9 13.86 30.92 -6.51
C ILE A 9 13.30 31.47 -5.20
N ARG A 10 13.25 32.82 -5.10
CA ARG A 10 12.51 33.55 -4.08
C ARG A 10 11.01 33.38 -4.33
N SER A 11 10.31 32.68 -3.45
CA SER A 11 8.86 32.70 -3.36
C SER A 11 8.41 34.09 -2.89
N ARG A 12 7.68 34.84 -3.71
CA ARG A 12 6.97 36.05 -3.26
C ARG A 12 5.68 35.64 -2.53
N PRO A 13 5.29 36.34 -1.46
CA PRO A 13 4.02 36.09 -0.78
C PRO A 13 2.87 36.60 -1.65
N VAL A 14 1.84 35.77 -1.85
CA VAL A 14 0.58 36.18 -2.45
C VAL A 14 -0.31 36.71 -1.33
N SER A 15 -0.66 37.99 -1.41
CA SER A 15 -1.64 38.64 -0.53
C SER A 15 -3.05 38.14 -0.83
N LEU A 16 -3.76 37.69 0.19
CA LEU A 16 -5.21 37.49 0.15
C LEU A 16 -5.92 38.85 0.19
N ALA A 17 -6.85 39.06 -0.72
CA ALA A 17 -7.89 40.09 -0.60
C ALA A 17 -9.27 39.44 -0.84
N PRO A 18 -10.35 39.97 -0.23
CA PRO A 18 -11.55 39.23 0.10
C PRO A 18 -12.71 39.42 -0.90
N GLY A 19 -13.64 38.46 -0.91
CA GLY A 19 -15.05 38.73 -1.20
C GLY A 19 -15.64 38.13 -2.48
N CYS A 20 -16.92 37.75 -2.38
CA CYS A 20 -17.85 37.17 -3.37
C CYS A 20 -17.63 35.67 -3.64
N GLY A 21 -18.48 34.71 -3.24
CA GLY A 21 -19.88 34.74 -2.82
C GLY A 21 -20.67 33.79 -3.72
N GLY A 22 -21.09 32.62 -3.19
CA GLY A 22 -22.12 31.79 -3.81
C GLY A 22 -21.86 30.28 -3.86
N GLY A 23 -22.62 29.53 -3.07
CA GLY A 23 -23.20 28.24 -3.52
C GLY A 23 -22.49 26.94 -3.14
N GLY A 24 -23.13 26.16 -2.26
CA GLY A 24 -23.01 24.69 -2.24
C GLY A 24 -22.11 24.12 -1.13
N ALA A 25 -22.65 24.00 0.08
CA ALA A 25 -22.04 23.19 1.13
C ALA A 25 -22.04 21.70 0.71
N TRP A 26 -20.87 21.15 0.39
CA TRP A 26 -20.65 19.71 0.41
C TRP A 26 -20.64 19.25 1.87
N ARG A 27 -21.77 18.70 2.34
CA ARG A 27 -21.81 17.93 3.59
C ARG A 27 -21.20 16.56 3.31
N ALA A 28 -20.27 16.12 4.15
CA ALA A 28 -19.89 14.72 4.25
C ALA A 28 -21.15 13.90 4.56
N PRO A 29 -21.31 12.68 4.00
CA PRO A 29 -22.44 11.84 4.34
C PRO A 29 -22.40 11.49 5.83
N ASP A 30 -23.56 11.58 6.44
CA ASP A 30 -23.85 11.20 7.82
C ASP A 30 -23.67 9.69 8.04
N ALA A 31 -23.40 9.31 9.30
CA ALA A 31 -23.07 7.95 9.72
C ALA A 31 -24.13 6.89 9.34
N GLU A 32 -25.39 7.29 9.11
CA GLU A 32 -26.45 6.39 8.61
C GLU A 32 -26.21 5.92 7.18
N SER A 33 -25.58 6.75 6.33
CA SER A 33 -25.24 6.40 4.95
C SER A 33 -24.11 5.33 4.89
N ALA A 34 -23.22 5.32 5.89
CA ALA A 34 -22.15 4.31 6.00
C ALA A 34 -22.69 2.95 6.49
N LEU A 35 -23.73 2.95 7.32
CA LEU A 35 -24.43 1.74 7.80
C LEU A 35 -25.21 1.02 6.68
N ALA A 36 -25.73 1.76 5.69
CA ALA A 36 -26.38 1.16 4.52
C ALA A 36 -25.42 0.33 3.64
N MET A 37 -24.11 0.62 3.67
CA MET A 37 -23.09 -0.17 2.96
C MET A 37 -22.70 -1.48 3.67
N ALA A 38 -23.08 -1.65 4.94
CA ALA A 38 -22.72 -2.82 5.76
C ALA A 38 -23.91 -3.75 6.06
N GLY A 39 -25.15 -3.36 5.74
CA GLY A 39 -26.36 -3.97 6.30
C GLY A 39 -27.10 -5.03 5.47
N ASN A 40 -26.87 -5.19 4.17
CA ASN A 40 -27.69 -6.11 3.35
C ASN A 40 -26.85 -7.18 2.66
N CYS A 41 -26.39 -8.16 3.44
CA CYS A 41 -25.84 -9.41 2.93
C CYS A 41 -26.55 -10.60 3.59
N LEU A 42 -27.89 -10.66 3.47
CA LEU A 42 -28.63 -11.89 3.68
C LEU A 42 -29.89 -11.91 2.80
N THR A 43 -29.94 -12.94 1.95
CA THR A 43 -31.12 -13.58 1.32
C THR A 43 -31.69 -13.03 -0.02
N ILE A 44 -31.78 -13.98 -0.98
CA ILE A 44 -32.69 -14.16 -2.14
C ILE A 44 -32.42 -13.38 -3.47
N TYR A 45 -31.89 -14.07 -4.50
CA TYR A 45 -32.67 -14.63 -5.64
C TYR A 45 -31.73 -15.28 -6.69
N ALA A 46 -31.96 -16.56 -6.96
CA ALA A 46 -31.55 -17.23 -8.18
C ALA A 46 -32.71 -17.16 -9.19
N PRO A 47 -32.41 -17.05 -10.50
CA PRO A 47 -33.21 -17.77 -11.47
C PRO A 47 -32.39 -18.64 -12.42
N ASP A 48 -33.01 -19.76 -12.78
CA ASP A 48 -32.67 -20.72 -13.82
C ASP A 48 -32.17 -20.06 -15.12
N LEU A 49 -31.01 -20.55 -15.61
CA LEU A 49 -30.71 -20.61 -17.03
C LEU A 49 -30.11 -21.99 -17.32
N ARG A 50 -31.00 -22.95 -17.60
CA ARG A 50 -30.68 -24.12 -18.41
C ARG A 50 -30.79 -23.68 -19.87
N ASP A 51 -29.67 -23.61 -20.58
CA ASP A 51 -29.67 -24.12 -21.96
C ASP A 51 -28.27 -24.56 -22.38
N GLY A 52 -28.23 -25.63 -23.16
CA GLY A 52 -27.10 -26.53 -23.31
C GLY A 52 -25.97 -25.98 -24.18
N MET A 53 -24.74 -26.22 -23.74
CA MET A 53 -23.59 -26.29 -24.64
C MET A 53 -22.69 -27.44 -24.19
N LYS A 54 -22.50 -28.38 -25.13
CA LYS A 54 -21.85 -29.67 -24.93
C LYS A 54 -20.40 -29.48 -24.51
N ARG A 55 -19.98 -30.26 -23.50
CA ARG A 55 -18.60 -30.40 -23.03
C ARG A 55 -17.74 -31.04 -24.13
N GLU A 56 -16.68 -30.37 -24.53
CA GLU A 56 -15.47 -31.03 -25.01
C GLU A 56 -14.46 -31.07 -23.87
N GLU A 57 -14.13 -32.28 -23.45
CA GLU A 57 -13.16 -32.58 -22.40
C GLU A 57 -11.75 -32.32 -22.93
N VAL A 58 -11.13 -31.22 -22.49
CA VAL A 58 -9.69 -31.05 -22.57
C VAL A 58 -9.14 -31.25 -21.16
N GLY A 59 -8.58 -32.44 -20.96
CA GLY A 59 -7.92 -32.85 -19.71
C GLY A 59 -6.81 -31.88 -19.32
N LYS A 60 -6.92 -31.33 -18.12
CA LYS A 60 -5.83 -30.65 -17.44
C LYS A 60 -5.84 -31.12 -15.99
N GLU A 61 -5.31 -32.31 -15.77
CA GLU A 61 -4.93 -32.78 -14.44
C GLU A 61 -3.78 -31.90 -13.94
N ARG A 62 -4.12 -30.78 -13.30
CA ARG A 62 -3.22 -30.13 -12.35
C ARG A 62 -3.32 -30.93 -11.08
N GLY A 63 -2.20 -31.50 -10.63
CA GLY A 63 -2.08 -32.17 -9.35
C GLY A 63 -2.49 -31.25 -8.21
N MET A 64 -3.77 -31.30 -7.83
CA MET A 64 -4.29 -30.66 -6.66
C MET A 64 -4.07 -31.64 -5.52
N GLU A 65 -2.96 -31.47 -4.80
CA GLU A 65 -2.82 -32.09 -3.49
C GLU A 65 -4.07 -31.73 -2.67
N VAL A 66 -4.86 -32.73 -2.29
CA VAL A 66 -6.10 -32.48 -1.54
C VAL A 66 -5.69 -31.95 -0.18
N LEU A 67 -5.73 -30.62 -0.03
CA LEU A 67 -5.47 -29.96 1.23
C LEU A 67 -6.36 -30.58 2.30
N SER A 68 -5.76 -30.88 3.46
CA SER A 68 -6.56 -31.34 4.60
C SER A 68 -7.69 -30.35 4.87
N ARG A 69 -8.84 -30.83 5.38
CA ARG A 69 -9.98 -29.96 5.73
C ARG A 69 -9.56 -28.77 6.61
N LYS A 70 -8.59 -28.99 7.50
CA LYS A 70 -7.99 -27.94 8.34
C LYS A 70 -7.20 -26.92 7.51
N ALA A 71 -6.31 -27.37 6.63
CA ALA A 71 -5.54 -26.48 5.76
C ALA A 71 -6.44 -25.64 4.83
N GLN A 72 -7.52 -26.23 4.30
CA GLN A 72 -8.50 -25.50 3.50
C GLN A 72 -9.26 -24.45 4.31
N HIS A 73 -9.62 -24.77 5.55
CA HIS A 73 -10.26 -23.83 6.47
C HIS A 73 -9.35 -22.65 6.80
N ASP A 74 -8.09 -22.92 7.16
CA ASP A 74 -7.09 -21.90 7.47
C ASP A 74 -6.80 -21.00 6.25
N ALA A 75 -6.72 -21.60 5.07
CA ALA A 75 -6.59 -20.89 3.79
C ALA A 75 -7.76 -19.92 3.55
N ASN A 76 -8.99 -20.39 3.71
CA ASN A 76 -10.18 -19.55 3.53
C ASN A 76 -10.25 -18.42 4.57
N LYS A 77 -9.85 -18.69 5.83
CA LYS A 77 -9.78 -17.69 6.89
C LYS A 77 -8.73 -16.61 6.55
N LEU A 78 -7.56 -17.02 6.05
CA LEU A 78 -6.52 -16.09 5.61
C LEU A 78 -6.98 -15.24 4.42
N ARG A 79 -7.57 -15.84 3.38
CA ARG A 79 -8.13 -15.12 2.22
C ARG A 79 -9.15 -14.06 2.63
N LYS A 80 -10.11 -14.45 3.47
CA LYS A 80 -11.14 -13.54 3.99
C LYS A 80 -10.50 -12.39 4.76
N ARG A 81 -9.54 -12.69 5.66
CA ARG A 81 -8.80 -11.67 6.42
C ARG A 81 -8.07 -10.69 5.50
N MET A 82 -7.31 -11.19 4.53
CA MET A 82 -6.52 -10.37 3.61
C MET A 82 -7.40 -9.45 2.76
N ARG A 83 -8.47 -9.98 2.15
CA ARG A 83 -9.44 -9.16 1.40
C ARG A 83 -10.03 -8.05 2.26
N ARG A 84 -10.37 -8.37 3.50
CA ARG A 84 -10.98 -7.43 4.44
C ARG A 84 -10.03 -6.31 4.85
N LEU A 85 -8.75 -6.63 5.13
CA LEU A 85 -7.74 -5.63 5.45
C LEU A 85 -7.46 -4.69 4.28
N VAL A 86 -7.38 -5.23 3.06
CA VAL A 86 -7.19 -4.43 1.85
C VAL A 86 -8.41 -3.55 1.57
N GLY A 87 -9.62 -4.10 1.71
CA GLY A 87 -10.86 -3.33 1.58
C GLY A 87 -10.97 -2.19 2.59
N ALA A 88 -10.62 -2.44 3.86
CA ALA A 88 -10.58 -1.43 4.91
C ALA A 88 -9.56 -0.31 4.58
N ALA A 89 -8.34 -0.67 4.19
CA ALA A 89 -7.34 0.32 3.79
C ALA A 89 -7.80 1.16 2.57
N ILE A 90 -8.46 0.54 1.60
CA ILE A 90 -9.01 1.25 0.44
C ILE A 90 -10.08 2.26 0.89
N ALA A 91 -10.97 1.88 1.81
CA ALA A 91 -12.02 2.74 2.34
C ALA A 91 -11.44 3.88 3.18
N ASP A 92 -10.68 3.56 4.23
CA ASP A 92 -10.14 4.52 5.22
C ASP A 92 -9.29 5.62 4.56
N PHE A 93 -8.56 5.28 3.50
CA PHE A 93 -7.68 6.23 2.80
C PHE A 93 -8.23 6.69 1.43
N GLY A 94 -9.46 6.30 1.07
CA GLY A 94 -10.10 6.64 -0.22
C GLY A 94 -9.24 6.30 -1.44
N MET A 95 -8.70 5.08 -1.49
CA MET A 95 -7.68 4.68 -2.47
C MET A 95 -8.21 4.35 -3.87
N ILE A 96 -9.46 3.89 -3.98
CA ILE A 96 -10.09 3.49 -5.25
C ILE A 96 -11.56 3.92 -5.19
N GLY A 97 -12.04 4.56 -6.24
CA GLY A 97 -13.42 4.99 -6.44
C GLY A 97 -13.96 4.58 -7.81
N ALA A 98 -15.21 4.95 -8.09
CA ALA A 98 -15.88 4.59 -9.32
C ALA A 98 -15.19 5.22 -10.54
N GLY A 99 -14.98 4.44 -11.59
CA GLY A 99 -14.31 4.85 -12.82
C GLY A 99 -12.79 4.94 -12.73
N ASP A 100 -12.17 4.59 -11.58
CA ASP A 100 -10.72 4.57 -11.49
C ASP A 100 -10.12 3.49 -12.39
N ARG A 101 -9.01 3.84 -13.05
CA ARG A 101 -8.13 2.89 -13.73
C ARG A 101 -6.88 2.69 -12.90
N VAL A 102 -6.75 1.51 -12.31
CA VAL A 102 -5.69 1.19 -11.35
C VAL A 102 -4.58 0.40 -12.04
N MET A 103 -3.42 1.05 -12.15
CA MET A 103 -2.18 0.41 -12.59
C MET A 103 -1.51 -0.31 -11.41
N VAL A 104 -1.50 -1.64 -11.43
CA VAL A 104 -0.88 -2.48 -10.39
C VAL A 104 0.56 -2.78 -10.78
N CYS A 105 1.52 -2.24 -10.03
CA CYS A 105 2.94 -2.45 -10.30
C CYS A 105 3.41 -3.82 -9.79
N LEU A 106 3.74 -4.73 -10.71
CA LEU A 106 4.25 -6.06 -10.40
C LEU A 106 5.77 -6.12 -10.46
N SER A 107 6.39 -6.48 -9.33
CA SER A 107 7.83 -6.73 -9.24
C SER A 107 8.21 -8.20 -9.48
N GLY A 108 7.23 -9.11 -9.48
CA GLY A 108 7.46 -10.55 -9.40
C GLY A 108 7.66 -11.07 -7.97
N GLY A 109 7.58 -10.20 -6.96
CA GLY A 109 7.62 -10.58 -5.55
C GLY A 109 6.24 -10.94 -4.99
N LYS A 110 6.26 -11.67 -3.86
CA LYS A 110 5.07 -12.17 -3.13
C LYS A 110 4.00 -11.11 -2.90
N ASP A 111 4.42 -9.91 -2.49
CA ASP A 111 3.51 -8.84 -2.08
C ASP A 111 2.79 -8.24 -3.28
N SER A 112 3.48 -8.14 -4.42
CA SER A 112 2.89 -7.61 -5.65
C SER A 112 1.88 -8.58 -6.28
N TYR A 113 2.15 -9.89 -6.23
CA TYR A 113 1.17 -10.91 -6.64
C TYR A 113 -0.06 -10.90 -5.73
N ALA A 114 0.14 -10.91 -4.42
CA ALA A 114 -0.96 -10.85 -3.45
C ALA A 114 -1.82 -9.60 -3.64
N LEU A 115 -1.20 -8.44 -3.88
CA LEU A 115 -1.93 -7.20 -4.17
C LEU A 115 -2.82 -7.34 -5.40
N LEU A 116 -2.29 -7.84 -6.52
CA LEU A 116 -3.07 -8.01 -7.74
C LEU A 116 -4.24 -8.97 -7.51
N ASP A 117 -3.96 -10.14 -6.93
CA ASP A 117 -4.95 -11.17 -6.69
C ASP A 117 -6.12 -10.68 -5.80
N ILE A 118 -5.79 -10.01 -4.69
CA ILE A 118 -6.78 -9.46 -3.77
C ILE A 118 -7.60 -8.35 -4.46
N LEU A 119 -6.96 -7.45 -5.22
CA LEU A 119 -7.68 -6.40 -5.94
C LEU A 119 -8.63 -6.96 -6.99
N ARG A 120 -8.26 -8.03 -7.70
CA ARG A 120 -9.16 -8.72 -8.63
C ARG A 120 -10.35 -9.34 -7.91
N SER A 121 -10.09 -9.99 -6.77
CA SER A 121 -11.16 -10.55 -5.95
C SER A 121 -12.10 -9.47 -5.45
N LEU A 122 -11.59 -8.30 -5.05
CA LEU A 122 -12.41 -7.15 -4.67
C LEU A 122 -13.18 -6.59 -5.87
N GLN A 123 -12.55 -6.42 -7.03
CA GLN A 123 -13.20 -5.95 -8.27
C GLN A 123 -14.43 -6.80 -8.64
N ALA A 124 -14.32 -8.12 -8.50
CA ALA A 124 -15.40 -9.05 -8.83
C ALA A 124 -16.61 -9.00 -7.87
N HIS A 125 -16.45 -8.43 -6.66
CA HIS A 125 -17.49 -8.42 -5.62
C HIS A 125 -17.83 -7.01 -5.12
N SER A 126 -17.16 -5.97 -5.63
CA SER A 126 -17.31 -4.60 -5.19
C SER A 126 -18.47 -3.93 -5.91
N PRO A 127 -19.30 -3.12 -5.23
CA PRO A 127 -20.29 -2.26 -5.88
C PRO A 127 -19.63 -1.12 -6.67
N ILE A 128 -18.35 -0.85 -6.44
CA ILE A 128 -17.59 0.19 -7.13
C ILE A 128 -16.94 -0.40 -8.39
N ALA A 129 -17.32 0.11 -9.56
CA ALA A 129 -16.70 -0.24 -10.83
C ALA A 129 -15.34 0.47 -11.00
N PHE A 130 -14.27 -0.29 -11.17
CA PHE A 130 -12.93 0.20 -11.49
C PHE A 130 -12.22 -0.80 -12.40
N GLU A 131 -11.16 -0.38 -13.07
CA GLU A 131 -10.37 -1.21 -13.98
C GLU A 131 -9.00 -1.54 -13.39
N LEU A 132 -8.48 -2.72 -13.73
CA LEU A 132 -7.13 -3.16 -13.34
C LEU A 132 -6.27 -3.36 -14.58
N VAL A 133 -5.05 -2.81 -14.54
CA VAL A 133 -3.99 -3.13 -15.51
C VAL A 133 -2.70 -3.45 -14.76
N ALA A 134 -2.14 -4.62 -14.99
CA ALA A 134 -0.87 -5.02 -14.39
C ALA A 134 0.30 -4.45 -15.20
N VAL A 135 1.28 -3.85 -14.53
CA VAL A 135 2.48 -3.31 -15.19
C VAL A 135 3.72 -3.84 -14.52
N ASN A 136 4.62 -4.39 -15.32
CA ASN A 136 5.95 -4.77 -14.90
C ASN A 136 6.99 -3.89 -15.61
N LEU A 137 8.06 -3.55 -14.89
CA LEU A 137 9.26 -2.97 -15.48
C LEU A 137 10.36 -4.04 -15.49
N ASP A 138 10.66 -4.55 -16.67
CA ASP A 138 11.88 -5.31 -16.92
C ASP A 138 13.05 -4.35 -17.04
N GLN A 139 13.92 -4.39 -16.04
CA GLN A 139 15.07 -3.51 -15.89
C GLN A 139 16.31 -4.02 -16.66
N LYS A 140 16.17 -5.10 -17.44
CA LYS A 140 17.24 -5.81 -18.15
C LYS A 140 18.38 -6.26 -17.22
N GLN A 141 18.02 -6.66 -16.01
CA GLN A 141 18.97 -7.27 -15.09
C GLN A 141 19.37 -8.67 -15.60
N PRO A 142 20.63 -9.09 -15.43
CA PRO A 142 21.05 -10.44 -15.78
C PRO A 142 20.22 -11.51 -15.06
N GLY A 143 19.74 -12.51 -15.80
CA GLY A 143 19.02 -13.65 -15.25
C GLY A 143 17.57 -13.40 -14.83
N PHE A 144 16.96 -12.27 -15.22
CA PHE A 144 15.52 -12.08 -15.01
C PHE A 144 14.71 -13.03 -15.92
N PRO A 145 13.76 -13.81 -15.37
CA PRO A 145 12.97 -14.74 -16.17
C PRO A 145 11.81 -14.01 -16.87
N GLU A 146 12.08 -13.46 -18.05
CA GLU A 146 11.15 -12.62 -18.83
C GLU A 146 9.78 -13.29 -19.11
N HIS A 147 9.72 -14.63 -19.15
CA HIS A 147 8.52 -15.39 -19.48
C HIS A 147 7.54 -15.58 -18.31
N VAL A 148 8.00 -15.48 -17.05
CA VAL A 148 7.20 -15.89 -15.88
C VAL A 148 5.98 -14.99 -15.68
N LEU A 149 6.17 -13.67 -15.72
CA LEU A 149 5.08 -12.70 -15.52
C LEU A 149 4.06 -12.72 -16.68
N PRO A 150 4.47 -12.68 -17.97
CA PRO A 150 3.53 -12.80 -19.09
C PRO A 150 2.72 -14.10 -19.05
N ALA A 151 3.36 -15.24 -18.77
CA ALA A 151 2.68 -16.53 -18.70
C ALA A 151 1.65 -16.57 -17.56
N TYR A 152 2.01 -16.06 -16.38
CA TYR A 152 1.09 -15.96 -15.25
C TYR A 152 -0.09 -15.03 -15.56
N LEU A 153 0.20 -13.80 -16.03
CA LEU A 153 -0.81 -12.76 -16.29
C LEU A 153 -1.78 -13.17 -17.41
N GLY A 154 -1.24 -13.76 -18.48
CA GLY A 154 -2.05 -14.35 -19.55
C GLY A 154 -2.89 -15.53 -19.05
N GLY A 155 -2.32 -16.39 -18.20
CA GLY A 155 -3.03 -17.53 -17.61
C GLY A 155 -4.20 -17.15 -16.71
N ILE A 156 -4.15 -15.98 -16.08
CA ILE A 156 -5.26 -15.47 -15.24
C ILE A 156 -6.17 -14.48 -15.95
N GLY A 157 -5.87 -14.09 -17.20
CA GLY A 157 -6.70 -13.20 -18.01
C GLY A 157 -6.73 -11.73 -17.55
N VAL A 158 -5.64 -11.21 -16.99
CA VAL A 158 -5.54 -9.80 -16.56
C VAL A 158 -4.90 -8.96 -17.67
N PRO A 159 -5.45 -7.79 -18.05
CA PRO A 159 -4.77 -6.86 -18.95
C PRO A 159 -3.42 -6.45 -18.37
N TYR A 160 -2.35 -6.55 -19.17
CA TYR A 160 -1.01 -6.23 -18.69
C TYR A 160 -0.13 -5.54 -19.72
N ARG A 161 0.91 -4.86 -19.23
CA ARG A 161 1.99 -4.30 -20.03
C ARG A 161 3.35 -4.61 -19.39
N ILE A 162 4.21 -5.28 -20.15
CA ILE A 162 5.63 -5.42 -19.80
C ILE A 162 6.36 -4.25 -20.44
N VAL A 163 7.07 -3.47 -19.62
CA VAL A 163 7.86 -2.32 -20.06
C VAL A 163 9.30 -2.72 -19.96
N GLU A 164 10.02 -2.68 -21.07
CA GLU A 164 11.43 -2.99 -21.12
C GLU A 164 12.25 -1.70 -21.13
N GLN A 165 13.09 -1.52 -20.12
CA GLN A 165 14.01 -0.39 -20.07
C GLN A 165 15.22 -0.73 -19.22
N ASP A 166 16.42 -0.67 -19.82
CA ASP A 166 17.67 -0.92 -19.11
C ASP A 166 17.98 0.21 -18.11
N THR A 167 17.51 0.04 -16.88
CA THR A 167 17.90 0.87 -15.74
C THR A 167 19.07 0.23 -14.98
N TYR A 168 19.30 -1.07 -15.14
CA TYR A 168 20.35 -1.81 -14.43
C TYR A 168 21.74 -1.29 -14.79
N SER A 169 22.07 -1.25 -16.09
CA SER A 169 23.38 -0.80 -16.58
C SER A 169 23.61 0.66 -16.26
N VAL A 170 22.55 1.49 -16.26
CA VAL A 170 22.62 2.90 -15.86
C VAL A 170 23.03 3.02 -14.39
N VAL A 171 22.39 2.25 -13.49
CA VAL A 171 22.71 2.27 -12.06
C VAL A 171 24.14 1.79 -11.83
N ARG A 172 24.57 0.71 -12.48
CA ARG A 172 25.94 0.16 -12.37
C ARG A 172 27.01 1.11 -12.89
N ARG A 173 26.72 1.87 -13.94
CA ARG A 173 27.64 2.87 -14.48
C ARG A 173 27.77 4.11 -13.60
N VAL A 174 26.68 4.56 -12.99
CA VAL A 174 26.65 5.82 -12.21
C VAL A 174 27.12 5.63 -10.78
N ILE A 175 26.82 4.48 -10.16
CA ILE A 175 27.15 4.21 -8.76
C ILE A 175 28.40 3.33 -8.70
N PRO A 176 29.50 3.80 -8.09
CA PRO A 176 30.70 2.99 -7.90
C PRO A 176 30.39 1.69 -7.15
N GLU A 177 31.18 0.65 -7.40
CA GLU A 177 31.08 -0.61 -6.68
C GLU A 177 31.23 -0.40 -5.16
N GLY A 178 30.51 -1.19 -4.37
CA GLY A 178 30.49 -1.05 -2.91
C GLY A 178 29.59 0.07 -2.36
N ARG A 179 28.97 0.90 -3.22
CA ARG A 179 28.03 1.96 -2.80
C ARG A 179 26.58 1.54 -2.99
N THR A 180 25.69 2.10 -2.18
CA THR A 180 24.26 1.79 -2.21
C THR A 180 23.60 2.24 -3.52
N THR A 181 23.05 1.27 -4.26
CA THR A 181 22.40 1.48 -5.57
C THR A 181 20.91 1.79 -5.49
N CYS A 182 20.27 1.44 -4.36
CA CYS A 182 18.81 1.47 -4.19
C CYS A 182 18.18 2.85 -4.40
N SER A 183 18.86 3.94 -4.04
CA SER A 183 18.34 5.29 -4.21
C SER A 183 18.13 5.64 -5.68
N LEU A 184 19.15 5.45 -6.52
CA LEU A 184 19.06 5.73 -7.95
C LEU A 184 18.12 4.75 -8.66
N CYS A 185 18.22 3.44 -8.37
CA CYS A 185 17.34 2.42 -8.93
C CYS A 185 15.86 2.74 -8.66
N SER A 186 15.50 3.09 -7.42
CA SER A 186 14.12 3.44 -7.05
C SER A 186 13.62 4.69 -7.79
N ARG A 187 14.47 5.71 -7.98
CA ARG A 187 14.12 6.93 -8.71
C ARG A 187 13.88 6.65 -10.20
N LEU A 188 14.76 5.88 -10.84
CA LEU A 188 14.61 5.51 -12.25
C LEU A 188 13.34 4.68 -12.47
N ARG A 189 13.14 3.62 -11.67
CA ARG A 189 11.95 2.77 -11.77
C ARG A 189 10.66 3.56 -11.62
N ARG A 190 10.62 4.48 -10.66
CA ARG A 190 9.45 5.34 -10.43
C ARG A 190 9.17 6.26 -11.62
N GLY A 191 10.21 6.87 -12.20
CA GLY A 191 10.05 7.72 -13.38
C GLY A 191 9.45 6.96 -14.57
N VAL A 192 9.91 5.73 -14.80
CA VAL A 192 9.36 4.86 -15.85
C VAL A 192 7.91 4.49 -15.57
N LEU A 193 7.60 4.04 -14.35
CA LEU A 193 6.24 3.66 -13.98
C LEU A 193 5.26 4.84 -14.08
N TYR A 194 5.65 6.05 -13.69
CA TYR A 194 4.79 7.23 -13.78
C TYR A 194 4.53 7.63 -15.23
N ARG A 195 5.55 7.58 -16.09
CA ARG A 195 5.37 7.76 -17.55
C ARG A 195 4.34 6.76 -18.10
N VAL A 196 4.49 5.48 -17.78
CA VAL A 196 3.58 4.42 -18.24
C VAL A 196 2.17 4.59 -17.69
N ALA A 197 2.03 5.05 -16.43
CA ALA A 197 0.72 5.38 -15.87
C ALA A 197 0.01 6.46 -16.69
N GLY A 198 0.73 7.50 -17.13
CA GLY A 198 0.22 8.53 -18.02
C GLY A 198 -0.21 7.98 -19.39
N GLU A 199 0.62 7.12 -20.01
CA GLU A 199 0.31 6.48 -21.30
C GLU A 199 -0.94 5.58 -21.24
N LEU A 200 -1.18 4.92 -20.11
CA LEU A 200 -2.31 4.01 -19.92
C LEU A 200 -3.60 4.71 -19.44
N GLY A 201 -3.53 6.02 -19.17
CA GLY A 201 -4.63 6.77 -18.56
C GLY A 201 -4.95 6.30 -17.13
N ALA A 202 -3.97 5.77 -16.41
CA ALA A 202 -4.18 5.26 -15.05
C ALA A 202 -4.34 6.41 -14.06
N THR A 203 -5.46 6.41 -13.33
CA THR A 203 -5.76 7.39 -12.28
C THR A 203 -5.10 7.02 -10.95
N ARG A 204 -4.82 5.73 -10.72
CA ARG A 204 -4.16 5.21 -9.52
C ARG A 204 -2.97 4.32 -9.88
N ILE A 205 -1.89 4.46 -9.11
CA ILE A 205 -0.70 3.59 -9.17
C ILE A 205 -0.64 2.78 -7.88
N ALA A 206 -0.94 1.48 -7.94
CA ALA A 206 -0.94 0.59 -6.79
C ALA A 206 0.42 -0.09 -6.61
N LEU A 207 0.99 0.00 -5.40
CA LEU A 207 2.26 -0.60 -5.03
C LEU A 207 2.07 -1.60 -3.88
N GLY A 208 2.74 -2.75 -3.95
CA GLY A 208 2.66 -3.83 -2.95
C GLY A 208 3.40 -3.58 -1.63
N HIS A 209 3.47 -2.34 -1.16
CA HIS A 209 4.07 -2.05 0.16
C HIS A 209 3.07 -2.33 1.27
N HIS A 210 3.51 -3.06 2.29
CA HIS A 210 2.65 -3.49 3.39
C HIS A 210 2.93 -2.74 4.70
N ARG A 211 2.20 -3.07 5.77
CA ARG A 211 2.29 -2.41 7.07
C ARG A 211 3.72 -2.36 7.62
N ASP A 212 4.40 -3.50 7.59
CA ASP A 212 5.78 -3.59 8.08
C ASP A 212 6.74 -2.71 7.25
N ASP A 213 6.57 -2.55 5.93
CA ASP A 213 7.37 -1.62 5.13
C ASP A 213 7.19 -0.15 5.57
N MET A 214 5.97 0.20 5.99
CA MET A 214 5.64 1.54 6.48
C MET A 214 6.34 1.81 7.81
N LEU A 215 6.33 0.83 8.72
CA LEU A 215 7.04 0.89 10.00
C LEU A 215 8.56 0.88 9.82
N GLU A 216 9.10 0.03 8.93
CA GLU A 216 10.52 0.05 8.59
C GLU A 216 10.92 1.45 8.08
N THR A 217 10.07 2.07 7.25
CA THR A 217 10.30 3.42 6.75
C THR A 217 10.24 4.47 7.86
N LEU A 218 9.32 4.33 8.82
CA LEU A 218 9.27 5.18 10.02
C LEU A 218 10.60 5.12 10.78
N PHE A 219 11.06 3.93 11.14
CA PHE A 219 12.30 3.76 11.90
C PHE A 219 13.54 4.22 11.15
N LEU A 220 13.61 3.98 9.83
CA LEU A 220 14.70 4.50 9.02
C LEU A 220 14.76 6.04 9.05
N ASN A 221 13.62 6.72 8.96
CA ASN A 221 13.58 8.18 9.05
C ASN A 221 13.81 8.68 10.48
N LEU A 222 13.34 7.96 11.49
CA LEU A 222 13.54 8.31 12.90
C LEU A 222 15.03 8.21 13.28
N PHE A 223 15.66 7.06 13.02
CA PHE A 223 17.03 6.79 13.46
C PHE A 223 18.10 7.47 12.60
N TYR A 224 17.87 7.62 11.29
CA TYR A 224 18.91 8.11 10.38
C TYR A 224 18.52 9.39 9.63
N GLY A 225 17.26 9.81 9.69
CA GLY A 225 16.74 10.97 8.97
C GLY A 225 16.32 12.14 9.85
N GLY A 226 16.24 11.95 11.17
CA GLY A 226 15.76 12.97 12.11
C GLY A 226 14.32 13.41 11.85
N LYS A 227 13.47 12.51 11.35
CA LYS A 227 12.08 12.82 10.97
C LYS A 227 11.12 11.73 11.44
N ILE A 228 10.00 12.14 12.01
CA ILE A 228 8.83 11.26 12.22
C ILE A 228 8.10 11.19 10.87
N LYS A 229 8.47 10.19 10.06
CA LYS A 229 7.93 10.04 8.70
C LYS A 229 7.88 8.57 8.29
N ALA A 230 6.66 8.04 8.20
CA ALA A 230 6.41 6.73 7.59
C ALA A 230 6.20 6.85 6.06
N MET A 231 5.92 5.71 5.43
CA MET A 231 5.45 5.68 4.05
C MET A 231 3.92 5.90 4.04
N PRO A 232 3.38 6.91 3.33
CA PRO A 232 1.95 7.20 3.37
C PRO A 232 1.14 6.13 2.62
N PRO A 233 -0.06 5.78 3.07
CA PRO A 233 -0.92 4.80 2.40
C PRO A 233 -1.45 5.31 1.04
N LYS A 234 -1.66 6.62 0.93
CA LYS A 234 -2.02 7.34 -0.31
C LYS A 234 -1.18 8.61 -0.43
N LEU A 235 -0.67 8.90 -1.63
CA LEU A 235 0.23 10.03 -1.88
C LEU A 235 0.01 10.60 -3.28
N VAL A 236 0.05 11.92 -3.41
CA VAL A 236 0.17 12.60 -4.71
C VAL A 236 1.65 12.65 -5.10
N SER A 237 1.98 12.31 -6.35
CA SER A 237 3.34 12.41 -6.88
C SER A 237 3.89 13.83 -6.78
N ASP A 238 5.22 13.97 -6.73
CA ASP A 238 5.89 15.27 -6.56
C ASP A 238 5.54 16.29 -7.67
N ASP A 239 5.18 15.80 -8.86
CA ASP A 239 4.74 16.61 -10.00
C ASP A 239 3.23 16.86 -10.05
N GLY A 240 2.48 16.38 -9.05
CA GLY A 240 1.03 16.58 -8.93
C GLY A 240 0.16 15.72 -9.86
N ARG A 241 0.75 14.88 -10.73
CA ARG A 241 0.02 14.23 -11.83
C ARG A 241 -0.56 12.87 -11.51
N HIS A 242 -0.07 12.18 -10.47
CA HIS A 242 -0.45 10.80 -10.20
C HIS A 242 -0.79 10.59 -8.72
N ILE A 243 -1.77 9.72 -8.47
CA ILE A 243 -2.07 9.22 -7.13
C ILE A 243 -1.45 7.84 -6.96
N VAL A 244 -0.57 7.70 -5.98
CA VAL A 244 0.04 6.43 -5.57
C VAL A 244 -0.69 5.88 -4.35
N ILE A 245 -1.07 4.60 -4.41
CA ILE A 245 -1.81 3.91 -3.36
C ILE A 245 -1.07 2.65 -2.89
N ARG A 246 -1.28 2.26 -1.63
CA ARG A 246 -0.70 1.08 -1.00
C ARG A 246 -1.79 0.27 -0.29
N PRO A 247 -2.60 -0.50 -1.05
CA PRO A 247 -3.75 -1.19 -0.48
C PRO A 247 -3.40 -2.23 0.59
N LEU A 248 -2.13 -2.68 0.65
CA LEU A 248 -1.64 -3.60 1.68
C LEU A 248 -1.25 -2.91 3.01
N ALA A 249 -1.60 -1.63 3.21
CA ALA A 249 -1.19 -0.83 4.37
C ALA A 249 -1.49 -1.47 5.73
N TYR A 250 -2.54 -2.30 5.83
CA TYR A 250 -2.91 -3.02 7.07
C TYR A 250 -2.43 -4.48 7.08
N CYS A 251 -1.89 -4.99 5.98
CA CYS A 251 -1.44 -6.38 5.87
C CYS A 251 -0.07 -6.57 6.54
N LYS A 252 0.09 -7.68 7.26
CA LYS A 252 1.35 -8.09 7.87
C LYS A 252 2.21 -8.84 6.87
N GLU A 253 3.53 -8.70 6.94
CA GLU A 253 4.44 -9.47 6.06
C GLU A 253 4.24 -10.98 6.20
N LYS A 254 4.11 -11.49 7.43
CA LYS A 254 3.88 -12.93 7.71
C LYS A 254 2.62 -13.48 7.04
N ASP A 255 1.56 -12.67 6.98
CA ASP A 255 0.30 -13.04 6.33
C ASP A 255 0.47 -13.08 4.81
N LEU A 256 1.22 -12.14 4.23
CA LEU A 256 1.54 -12.12 2.79
C LEU A 256 2.42 -13.31 2.38
N GLU A 257 3.39 -13.69 3.21
CA GLU A 257 4.19 -14.91 2.99
C GLU A 257 3.33 -16.18 3.00
N ALA A 258 2.43 -16.30 3.97
CA ALA A 258 1.50 -17.43 4.05
C ALA A 258 0.52 -17.43 2.87
N TYR A 259 0.01 -16.26 2.48
CA TYR A 259 -0.91 -16.09 1.36
C TYR A 259 -0.24 -16.50 0.04
N ALA A 260 0.99 -16.04 -0.20
CA ALA A 260 1.71 -16.35 -1.43
C ALA A 260 2.08 -17.83 -1.56
N ARG A 261 2.39 -18.52 -0.45
CA ARG A 261 2.58 -19.98 -0.45
C ARG A 261 1.28 -20.73 -0.75
N MET A 262 0.17 -20.26 -0.19
CA MET A 262 -1.15 -20.87 -0.36
C MET A 262 -1.68 -20.71 -1.78
N GLU A 263 -1.48 -19.54 -2.41
CA GLU A 263 -1.86 -19.29 -3.81
C GLU A 263 -0.86 -19.83 -4.83
N ASP A 264 0.26 -20.41 -4.38
CA ASP A 264 1.34 -20.95 -5.22
C ASP A 264 1.81 -19.96 -6.30
N PHE A 265 2.10 -18.72 -5.88
CA PHE A 265 2.55 -17.70 -6.83
C PHE A 265 3.93 -18.03 -7.41
N PRO A 266 4.17 -17.79 -8.71
CA PRO A 266 5.47 -18.01 -9.33
C PRO A 266 6.43 -16.86 -8.97
N ILE A 267 6.91 -16.86 -7.73
CA ILE A 267 7.75 -15.79 -7.19
C ILE A 267 9.09 -15.74 -7.94
N ILE A 268 9.42 -14.56 -8.45
CA ILE A 268 10.71 -14.28 -9.08
C ILE A 268 11.68 -13.77 -8.00
N PRO A 269 12.80 -14.46 -7.73
CA PRO A 269 13.80 -13.97 -6.81
C PRO A 269 14.44 -12.68 -7.34
N CYS A 270 14.46 -11.63 -6.52
CA CYS A 270 15.07 -10.36 -6.92
C CYS A 270 16.57 -10.38 -6.61
N ASN A 271 17.38 -10.62 -7.63
CA ASN A 271 18.84 -10.61 -7.53
C ASN A 271 19.46 -9.26 -7.98
N LEU A 272 18.65 -8.27 -8.37
CA LEU A 272 19.06 -6.97 -8.93
C LEU A 272 20.20 -6.29 -8.15
N CYS A 273 20.07 -6.32 -6.83
CA CYS A 273 20.95 -5.59 -5.91
C CYS A 273 22.09 -6.46 -5.36
N GLY A 274 22.28 -7.68 -5.87
CA GLY A 274 23.41 -8.56 -5.52
C GLY A 274 23.61 -8.73 -4.01
N SER A 275 22.52 -8.79 -3.24
CA SER A 275 22.59 -8.88 -1.78
C SER A 275 23.54 -7.85 -1.13
N GLN A 276 23.56 -6.60 -1.59
CA GLN A 276 24.00 -5.56 -0.67
C GLN A 276 22.86 -5.35 0.34
N PRO A 277 23.02 -5.83 1.59
CA PRO A 277 22.09 -5.42 2.62
C PRO A 277 22.13 -3.90 2.63
N ASN A 278 20.98 -3.25 2.45
CA ASN A 278 20.86 -1.94 3.03
C ASN A 278 20.93 -2.21 4.54
N LEU A 279 22.15 -2.25 5.10
CA LEU A 279 22.45 -2.75 6.45
C LEU A 279 21.42 -2.19 7.43
N LYS A 280 21.13 -0.90 7.30
CA LYS A 280 20.11 -0.16 8.07
C LYS A 280 18.69 -0.74 7.98
N ARG A 281 18.21 -1.09 6.78
CA ARG A 281 16.85 -1.67 6.63
C ARG A 281 16.79 -3.07 7.21
N GLN A 282 17.85 -3.87 7.03
CA GLN A 282 17.91 -5.20 7.64
C GLN A 282 18.01 -5.13 9.16
N GLU A 283 18.82 -4.22 9.71
CA GLU A 283 18.91 -3.92 11.14
C GLU A 283 17.54 -3.55 11.72
N VAL A 284 16.82 -2.62 11.08
CA VAL A 284 15.47 -2.22 11.50
C VAL A 284 14.49 -3.39 11.43
N LYS A 285 14.54 -4.18 10.35
CA LYS A 285 13.67 -5.35 10.17
C LYS A 285 13.91 -6.40 11.25
N GLU A 286 15.16 -6.66 11.59
CA GLU A 286 15.53 -7.60 12.66
C GLU A 286 15.08 -7.08 14.03
N MET A 287 15.28 -5.80 14.32
CA MET A 287 14.76 -5.15 15.53
C MET A 287 13.24 -5.31 15.65
N MET A 288 12.49 -5.04 14.57
CA MET A 288 11.03 -5.18 14.55
C MET A 288 10.60 -6.63 14.78
N ARG A 289 11.27 -7.60 14.16
CA ARG A 289 10.99 -9.04 14.36
C ARG A 289 11.24 -9.47 15.81
N GLN A 290 12.32 -8.99 16.42
CA GLN A 290 12.61 -9.27 17.82
C GLN A 290 11.55 -8.68 18.75
N TRP A 291 11.08 -7.46 18.49
CA TRP A 291 10.02 -6.84 19.27
C TRP A 291 8.68 -7.54 19.12
N ASP A 292 8.29 -7.91 17.89
CA ASP A 292 7.06 -8.69 17.64
C ASP A 292 7.09 -10.05 18.34
N ARG A 293 8.26 -10.70 18.40
CA ARG A 293 8.44 -11.97 19.12
C ARG A 293 8.34 -11.79 20.63
N LYS A 294 8.94 -10.74 21.19
CA LYS A 294 8.98 -10.49 22.64
C LYS A 294 7.64 -9.91 23.15
N PHE A 295 6.96 -9.15 22.32
CA PHE A 295 5.72 -8.45 22.63
C PHE A 295 4.74 -8.58 21.44
N PRO A 296 4.02 -9.71 21.33
CA PRO A 296 3.00 -9.89 20.29
C PRO A 296 2.00 -8.73 20.32
N GLY A 297 1.69 -8.14 19.16
CA GLY A 297 0.82 -6.96 19.08
C GLY A 297 1.57 -5.62 19.04
N ARG A 298 2.90 -5.61 19.28
CA ARG A 298 3.65 -4.35 19.36
C ARG A 298 3.71 -3.60 18.03
N LEU A 299 3.84 -4.31 16.91
CA LEU A 299 3.88 -3.68 15.59
C LEU A 299 2.52 -3.10 15.21
N GLU A 300 1.43 -3.73 15.65
CA GLU A 300 0.07 -3.20 15.55
C GLU A 300 -0.01 -1.86 16.29
N THR A 301 0.34 -1.84 17.58
CA THR A 301 0.32 -0.61 18.39
C THR A 301 1.17 0.52 17.78
N MET A 302 2.33 0.19 17.24
CA MET A 302 3.17 1.18 16.55
C MET A 302 2.51 1.75 15.30
N PHE A 303 1.79 0.92 14.56
CA PHE A 303 1.06 1.37 13.38
C PHE A 303 -0.16 2.20 13.77
N THR A 304 -0.89 1.82 14.82
CA THR A 304 -1.97 2.64 15.42
C THR A 304 -1.45 4.02 15.82
N ALA A 305 -0.24 4.11 16.39
CA ALA A 305 0.38 5.39 16.73
C ALA A 305 0.66 6.30 15.50
N LEU A 306 0.82 5.73 14.30
CA LEU A 306 0.92 6.54 13.07
C LEU A 306 -0.40 7.21 12.67
N GLN A 307 -1.53 6.72 13.17
CA GLN A 307 -2.87 7.25 12.92
C GLN A 307 -3.33 8.19 14.04
N ASN A 308 -2.69 8.13 15.20
CA ASN A 308 -3.05 8.87 16.40
C ASN A 308 -1.87 9.77 16.83
N VAL A 309 -1.71 10.90 16.16
CA VAL A 309 -0.60 11.84 16.37
C VAL A 309 -1.06 12.98 17.26
N GLN A 310 -0.30 13.27 18.32
CA GLN A 310 -0.56 14.40 19.22
C GLN A 310 0.43 15.55 18.97
N PRO A 311 0.08 16.61 18.21
CA PRO A 311 1.01 17.67 17.85
C PRO A 311 1.61 18.39 19.06
N SER A 312 0.83 18.59 20.13
CA SER A 312 1.27 19.23 21.38
C SER A 312 2.46 18.54 22.04
N HIS A 313 2.68 17.25 21.76
CA HIS A 313 3.74 16.43 22.37
C HIS A 313 4.92 16.15 21.42
N LEU A 314 4.93 16.73 20.20
CA LEU A 314 5.97 16.48 19.18
C LEU A 314 6.98 17.62 18.99
N ALA A 315 6.97 18.63 19.86
CA ALA A 315 7.91 19.75 19.87
C ALA A 315 8.06 20.52 18.53
N ASP A 316 7.09 20.41 17.62
CA ASP A 316 7.09 21.15 16.34
C ASP A 316 6.22 22.40 16.45
N GLY A 317 6.86 23.56 16.65
CA GLY A 317 6.20 24.86 16.79
C GLY A 317 5.40 25.33 15.57
N ARG A 318 5.49 24.63 14.44
CA ARG A 318 4.67 24.90 13.24
C ARG A 318 3.37 24.11 13.22
N LEU A 319 3.34 22.98 13.92
CA LEU A 319 2.15 22.13 14.07
C LEU A 319 1.39 22.44 15.36
N TYR A 320 2.06 23.00 16.36
CA TYR A 320 1.46 23.40 17.63
C TYR A 320 2.04 24.73 18.12
N ASP A 321 1.18 25.69 18.47
CA ASP A 321 1.61 27.00 18.95
C ASP A 321 2.00 26.96 20.43
N PHE A 322 3.28 26.73 20.70
CA PHE A 322 3.82 26.76 22.06
C PHE A 322 3.93 28.19 22.63
N HIS A 323 4.04 29.22 21.80
CA HIS A 323 4.18 30.60 22.26
C HIS A 323 2.84 31.16 22.76
N GLY A 324 1.74 30.77 22.13
CA GLY A 324 0.39 31.16 22.49
C GLY A 324 -0.20 30.41 23.70
N LEU A 325 0.56 29.55 24.38
CA LEU A 325 0.07 28.83 25.55
C LEU A 325 -0.18 29.77 26.73
N SER A 326 -1.40 29.72 27.26
CA SER A 326 -1.82 30.45 28.46
C SER A 326 -2.64 29.54 29.39
N THR A 327 -2.66 29.86 30.68
CA THR A 327 -3.51 29.18 31.66
C THR A 327 -4.98 29.56 31.45
N GLY A 328 -5.89 28.60 31.63
CA GLY A 328 -7.34 28.84 31.68
C GLY A 328 -7.98 28.09 32.85
N ASP A 329 -9.27 28.35 33.11
CA ASP A 329 -10.00 27.80 34.27
C ASP A 329 -10.56 26.38 34.05
N GLY A 330 -10.14 25.69 32.99
CA GLY A 330 -10.69 24.39 32.60
C GLY A 330 -9.68 23.47 31.92
N PRO A 331 -10.04 22.19 31.73
CA PRO A 331 -9.17 21.20 31.10
C PRO A 331 -8.90 21.54 29.64
N VAL A 332 -7.65 21.38 29.22
CA VAL A 332 -7.23 21.54 27.82
C VAL A 332 -7.61 20.27 27.06
N ALA A 333 -8.30 20.42 25.92
CA ALA A 333 -8.79 19.28 25.12
C ALA A 333 -7.68 18.26 24.77
N ASP A 334 -6.48 18.78 24.49
CA ASP A 334 -5.24 18.08 24.12
C ASP A 334 -4.18 18.06 25.24
N GLY A 335 -4.62 18.27 26.49
CA GLY A 335 -3.75 18.21 27.67
C GLY A 335 -3.26 16.80 27.97
N ASP A 336 -2.14 16.68 28.67
CA ASP A 336 -1.56 15.40 29.08
C ASP A 336 -2.49 14.67 30.07
N ARG A 337 -3.24 13.69 29.57
CA ARG A 337 -4.06 12.77 30.38
C ARG A 337 -3.19 11.59 30.78
N ALA A 338 -2.17 11.86 31.60
CA ALA A 338 -1.02 10.99 31.86
C ALA A 338 -1.32 9.50 32.18
N PHE A 339 -2.53 9.15 32.64
CA PHE A 339 -2.89 7.79 33.05
C PHE A 339 -4.31 7.33 32.67
N ASP A 340 -5.08 8.13 31.92
CA ASP A 340 -6.41 7.69 31.50
C ASP A 340 -6.28 6.71 30.33
N PRO A 341 -7.01 5.58 30.32
CA PRO A 341 -7.02 4.70 29.15
C PRO A 341 -7.59 5.46 27.95
N GLU A 342 -6.74 5.78 26.98
CA GLU A 342 -7.20 6.35 25.71
C GLU A 342 -8.01 5.31 24.94
N THR A 343 -9.28 5.60 24.74
CA THR A 343 -10.14 4.86 23.81
C THR A 343 -9.99 5.47 22.42
N PHE A 344 -9.18 4.86 21.58
CA PHE A 344 -9.17 5.19 20.16
C PHE A 344 -10.41 4.60 19.50
N GLU A 345 -11.01 5.34 18.57
CA GLU A 345 -11.93 4.70 17.63
C GLU A 345 -11.11 3.67 16.84
N PRO A 346 -11.40 2.36 16.99
CA PRO A 346 -10.63 1.36 16.28
C PRO A 346 -10.82 1.60 14.79
N SER A 347 -9.71 1.68 14.05
CA SER A 347 -9.78 1.74 12.59
C SER A 347 -10.58 0.55 12.08
N MET A 348 -11.17 0.67 10.89
CA MET A 348 -11.89 -0.45 10.30
C MET A 348 -10.97 -1.69 10.28
N GLY A 349 -9.67 -1.54 9.95
CA GLY A 349 -8.69 -2.63 10.04
C GLY A 349 -8.55 -3.30 11.42
N GLU A 350 -8.67 -2.54 12.52
CA GLU A 350 -8.51 -3.00 13.90
C GLU A 350 -9.77 -3.64 14.49
N LEU A 351 -10.96 -3.04 14.28
CA LEU A 351 -12.26 -3.64 14.64
C LEU A 351 -12.35 -5.08 14.15
N LEU A 352 -11.86 -5.23 12.95
CA LEU A 352 -11.81 -6.45 12.21
C LEU A 352 -10.83 -7.47 12.85
N HIS A 353 -9.70 -7.05 13.44
CA HIS A 353 -8.76 -7.96 14.11
C HIS A 353 -9.24 -8.50 15.47
N LEU A 354 -10.30 -7.93 16.05
CA LEU A 354 -10.88 -8.34 17.34
C LEU A 354 -11.68 -9.65 17.29
N ASP A 355 -12.03 -10.16 16.09
CA ASP A 355 -12.73 -11.45 15.91
C ASP A 355 -11.82 -12.69 16.14
N ARG A 356 -10.87 -12.60 17.07
CA ARG A 356 -9.89 -13.66 17.35
C ARG A 356 -10.25 -14.59 18.50
N ASP A 357 -11.42 -14.41 19.12
CA ASP A 357 -11.92 -15.30 20.17
C ASP A 357 -13.02 -16.23 19.65
#